data_AF-A0A6A2X0Z3-F1
#
_entry.id   AF-A0A6A2X0Z3-F1
#
_cell.length_a   1.000
_cell.length_b   1.000
_cell.length_c   1.000
_cell.angle_alpha   90.00
_cell.angle_beta   90.00
_cell.angle_gamma   90.00
#
_symmetry.space_group_name_H-M   'P 1'
#
loop_
_entity.id
_entity.type
_entity.pdbx_description
1 polymer ?
#
loop_
_entity_poly.entity_id
_entity_poly.type
_entity_poly.pdbx_seq_one_letter_code
_entity_poly.pdbx_strand_id
1 'polypeptide(L)'
;MEALLSQFTFLSDQALQDKNFDPSAIEDLMKLFEIETYQAWTAMELEQEEQLKQAEITMQEAEDYLDSVMETAMDEFRRFEEEMERDSKDEADGLEDAAEKARKMGNLMEKGATIASKLYVEAAMNSATASMKSAFKGLSTNKVHPS
;
A
#
# COMPACT_ATOMS: atom_id res chain seq x y z
N MET A 1 -23.64 -29.60 44.60
CA MET A 1 -23.23 -28.58 45.60
C MET A 1 -24.40 -27.97 46.40
N GLU A 2 -25.40 -27.32 45.78
CA GLU A 2 -26.46 -26.59 46.52
C GLU A 2 -27.26 -27.47 47.51
N ALA A 3 -27.58 -28.70 47.12
CA ALA A 3 -28.28 -29.65 47.99
C ALA A 3 -27.47 -29.97 49.26
N LEU A 4 -26.14 -30.07 49.15
CA LEU A 4 -25.24 -30.32 50.28
C LEU A 4 -25.17 -29.09 51.20
N LEU A 5 -25.14 -27.87 50.64
CA LEU A 5 -25.18 -26.62 51.43
C LEU A 5 -26.50 -26.48 52.20
N SER A 6 -27.61 -26.86 51.57
CA SER A 6 -28.93 -26.87 52.21
C SER A 6 -28.99 -27.89 53.37
N GLN A 7 -28.50 -29.11 53.15
CA GLN A 7 -28.39 -30.11 54.22
C GLN A 7 -27.45 -29.68 55.35
N PHE A 8 -26.34 -29.03 55.02
CA PHE A 8 -25.40 -28.52 56.02
C PHE A 8 -26.04 -27.47 56.91
N THR A 9 -26.79 -26.54 56.31
CA THR A 9 -27.53 -25.51 57.04
C THR A 9 -28.57 -26.16 57.96
N PHE A 10 -29.35 -27.11 57.44
CA PHE A 10 -30.35 -27.84 58.23
C PHE A 10 -29.73 -28.60 59.43
N LEU A 11 -28.65 -29.36 59.20
CA LEU A 11 -27.98 -30.09 60.28
C LEU A 11 -27.32 -29.16 61.29
N SER A 12 -26.78 -28.03 60.85
CA SER A 12 -26.20 -27.01 61.73
C SER A 12 -27.26 -26.37 62.64
N ASP A 13 -28.43 -26.04 62.08
CA ASP A 13 -29.56 -25.52 62.85
C ASP A 13 -30.09 -26.56 63.86
N GLN A 14 -30.15 -27.83 63.46
CA GLN A 14 -30.55 -28.93 64.34
C GLN A 14 -29.57 -29.13 65.49
N ALA A 15 -28.26 -29.06 65.24
CA ALA A 15 -27.23 -29.21 66.26
C ALA A 15 -27.30 -28.12 67.36
N LEU A 16 -27.84 -26.94 67.04
CA LEU A 16 -28.05 -25.85 68.01
C LEU A 16 -29.28 -26.05 68.90
N GLN A 17 -30.29 -26.78 68.40
CA GLN A 17 -31.60 -26.88 69.04
C GLN A 17 -31.82 -28.23 69.74
N ASP A 18 -31.23 -29.31 69.23
CA ASP A 18 -31.41 -30.67 69.72
C ASP A 18 -30.22 -31.15 70.56
N LYS A 19 -30.46 -31.44 71.85
CA LYS A 19 -29.42 -31.94 72.77
C LYS A 19 -29.01 -33.39 72.52
N ASN A 20 -29.81 -34.15 71.76
CA ASN A 20 -29.51 -35.53 71.37
C ASN A 20 -29.00 -35.63 69.93
N PHE A 21 -28.57 -34.50 69.35
CA PHE A 21 -28.00 -34.47 68.01
C PHE A 21 -26.85 -35.46 67.85
N ASP A 22 -26.83 -36.18 66.73
CA ASP A 22 -25.76 -37.10 66.36
C ASP A 22 -24.71 -36.38 65.50
N PRO A 23 -23.50 -36.11 66.04
CA PRO A 23 -22.46 -35.42 65.29
C PRO A 23 -21.97 -36.19 64.05
N SER A 24 -22.16 -37.51 64.00
CA SER A 24 -21.72 -38.32 62.86
C SER A 24 -22.44 -37.95 61.56
N ALA A 25 -23.66 -37.41 61.65
CA ALA A 25 -24.41 -36.94 60.49
C ALA A 25 -23.73 -35.76 59.77
N ILE A 26 -23.05 -34.88 60.52
CA ILE A 26 -22.25 -33.79 59.92
C ILE A 26 -21.00 -34.37 59.27
N GLU A 27 -20.34 -35.32 59.92
CA GLU A 27 -19.13 -35.94 59.37
C GLU A 27 -19.40 -36.67 58.05
N ASP A 28 -20.51 -37.41 57.97
CA ASP A 28 -20.91 -38.10 56.74
C ASP A 28 -21.29 -37.10 55.64
N LEU A 29 -21.92 -35.97 56.00
CA LEU A 29 -22.16 -34.89 55.05
C LEU A 29 -20.84 -34.24 54.56
N MET A 30 -19.84 -34.07 55.45
CA MET A 30 -18.54 -33.53 55.06
C MET A 30 -17.80 -34.45 54.07
N LYS A 31 -17.92 -35.77 54.21
CA LYS A 31 -17.37 -36.72 53.23
C LYS A 31 -18.02 -36.54 51.85
N LEU A 32 -19.32 -36.26 51.79
CA LEU A 32 -20.01 -35.96 50.54
C LEU A 32 -19.55 -34.63 49.93
N PHE A 33 -19.31 -33.61 50.74
CA PHE A 33 -18.70 -32.35 50.27
C PHE A 33 -17.33 -32.56 49.68
N GLU A 34 -16.47 -33.34 50.34
CA GLU A 34 -15.14 -33.65 49.84
C GLU A 34 -15.21 -34.31 48.46
N ILE A 35 -16.06 -35.33 48.30
CA ILE A 35 -16.23 -36.02 47.01
C ILE A 35 -16.74 -35.06 45.93
N GLU A 36 -17.82 -34.32 46.22
CA GLU A 36 -18.43 -33.39 45.26
C GLU A 36 -17.45 -32.27 44.85
N THR A 37 -16.67 -31.74 45.80
CA THR A 37 -15.69 -30.68 45.53
C THR A 37 -14.52 -31.19 44.69
N TYR A 38 -14.00 -32.38 44.96
CA TYR A 38 -12.99 -33.00 44.10
C TYR A 38 -13.54 -33.27 42.69
N GLN A 39 -14.77 -33.76 42.56
CA GLN A 39 -15.40 -33.97 41.26
C GLN A 39 -15.58 -32.65 40.50
N ALA A 40 -16.07 -31.61 41.17
CA ALA A 40 -16.22 -30.29 40.56
C ALA A 40 -14.88 -29.69 40.14
N TRP A 41 -13.84 -29.83 40.97
CA TRP A 41 -12.51 -29.33 40.64
C TRP A 41 -11.89 -30.07 39.45
N THR A 42 -11.94 -31.40 39.44
CA THR A 42 -11.43 -32.21 38.32
C THR A 42 -12.18 -31.95 37.02
N ALA A 43 -13.50 -31.76 37.07
CA ALA A 43 -14.29 -31.38 35.89
C ALA A 43 -13.90 -29.99 35.37
N MET A 44 -13.72 -29.02 36.27
CA MET A 44 -13.29 -27.67 35.92
C MET A 44 -11.88 -27.65 35.31
N GLU A 45 -10.95 -28.43 35.87
CA GLU A 45 -9.58 -28.51 35.36
C GLU A 45 -9.53 -29.16 33.96
N LEU A 46 -10.34 -30.20 33.74
CA LEU A 46 -10.48 -30.82 32.42
C LEU A 46 -11.07 -29.86 31.39
N GLU A 47 -12.15 -29.14 31.75
CA GLU A 47 -12.76 -28.14 30.87
C GLU A 47 -11.77 -27.01 30.55
N GLN A 48 -11.02 -26.55 31.55
CA GLN A 48 -10.01 -25.51 31.37
C GLN A 48 -8.88 -25.98 30.44
N GLU A 49 -8.39 -27.21 30.60
CA GLU A 49 -7.40 -27.77 29.68
C GLU A 49 -7.92 -27.87 28.23
N GLU A 50 -9.18 -28.28 28.04
CA GLU A 50 -9.79 -28.36 26.72
C GLU A 50 -9.94 -26.97 26.08
N GLN A 51 -10.41 -25.99 26.85
CA GLN A 51 -10.52 -24.61 26.40
C GLN A 51 -9.16 -24.02 26.04
N LEU A 52 -8.11 -24.29 26.82
CA LEU A 52 -6.75 -23.84 26.52
C LEU A 52 -6.22 -24.45 25.24
N LYS A 53 -6.36 -25.78 25.06
CA LYS A 53 -5.94 -26.46 23.82
C LYS A 53 -6.68 -25.90 22.61
N GLN A 54 -7.99 -25.68 22.72
CA GLN A 54 -8.76 -25.12 21.62
C GLN A 54 -8.37 -23.66 21.31
N ALA A 55 -8.09 -22.86 22.33
CA ALA A 55 -7.61 -21.49 22.16
C ALA A 55 -6.24 -21.47 21.48
N GLU A 56 -5.32 -22.35 21.87
CA GLU A 56 -3.99 -22.47 21.26
C GLU A 56 -4.07 -22.89 19.79
N ILE A 57 -4.90 -23.89 19.46
CA ILE A 57 -5.15 -24.31 18.07
C ILE A 57 -5.69 -23.14 17.25
N THR A 58 -6.71 -22.44 17.77
CA THR A 58 -7.33 -21.32 17.06
C THR A 58 -6.33 -20.17 16.86
N MET A 59 -5.46 -19.93 17.84
CA MET A 59 -4.41 -18.91 17.73
C MET A 59 -3.40 -19.30 16.64
N GLN A 60 -2.96 -20.56 16.63
CA GLN A 60 -2.03 -21.05 15.61
C GLN A 60 -2.64 -20.97 14.20
N GLU A 61 -3.89 -21.38 14.03
CA GLU A 61 -4.59 -21.28 12.75
C GLU A 61 -4.72 -19.82 12.26
N ALA A 62 -4.94 -18.88 13.19
CA ALA A 62 -4.99 -17.46 12.87
C ALA A 62 -3.61 -16.89 12.49
N GLU A 63 -2.55 -17.33 13.17
CA GLU A 63 -1.16 -16.97 12.84
C GLU A 63 -0.75 -17.51 11.47
N ASP A 64 -1.00 -18.80 11.20
CA ASP A 64 -0.70 -19.43 9.91
C ASP A 64 -1.43 -18.73 8.74
N TYR A 65 -2.69 -18.33 8.97
CA TYR A 65 -3.45 -17.58 7.98
C TYR A 65 -2.86 -16.17 7.75
N LEU A 66 -2.50 -15.46 8.81
CA LEU A 66 -1.89 -14.14 8.70
C LEU A 66 -0.55 -14.21 7.95
N ASP A 67 0.29 -15.19 8.27
CA ASP A 67 1.57 -15.41 7.58
C ASP A 67 1.36 -15.68 6.09
N SER A 68 0.39 -16.52 5.73
CA SER A 68 0.05 -16.77 4.32
C SER A 68 -0.39 -15.50 3.57
N VAL A 69 -1.23 -14.67 4.20
CA VAL A 69 -1.70 -13.42 3.60
C VAL A 69 -0.55 -12.42 3.48
N MET A 70 0.32 -12.32 4.48
CA MET A 70 1.49 -11.44 4.45
C MET A 70 2.49 -11.86 3.38
N GLU A 71 2.79 -13.15 3.25
CA GLU A 71 3.69 -13.67 2.21
C GLU A 71 3.14 -13.34 0.82
N THR A 72 1.85 -13.60 0.60
CA THR A 72 1.18 -13.28 -0.66
C THR A 72 1.25 -11.78 -0.97
N ALA A 73 0.95 -10.94 0.01
CA ALA A 73 1.00 -9.49 -0.15
C ALA A 73 2.41 -8.99 -0.46
N MET A 74 3.44 -9.52 0.22
CA MET A 74 4.83 -9.16 -0.04
C MET A 74 5.30 -9.57 -1.43
N ASP A 75 4.86 -10.74 -1.91
CA ASP A 75 5.15 -11.19 -3.27
C ASP A 75 4.46 -10.31 -4.32
N GLU A 76 3.21 -9.89 -4.08
CA GLU A 76 2.52 -8.93 -4.94
C GLU A 76 3.21 -7.57 -4.96
N PHE A 77 3.63 -7.05 -3.80
CA PHE A 77 4.38 -5.80 -3.71
C PHE A 77 5.69 -5.88 -4.49
N ARG A 78 6.43 -6.98 -4.37
CA ARG A 78 7.67 -7.17 -5.12
C ARG A 78 7.44 -7.13 -6.63
N ARG A 79 6.43 -7.85 -7.12
CA ARG A 79 6.08 -7.84 -8.56
C ARG A 79 5.67 -6.45 -9.03
N PHE A 80 4.88 -5.74 -8.22
CA PHE A 80 4.47 -4.38 -8.52
C PHE A 80 5.67 -3.44 -8.62
N GLU A 81 6.64 -3.52 -7.71
CA GLU A 81 7.87 -2.72 -7.76
C GLU A 81 8.70 -3.03 -9.00
N GLU A 82 8.88 -4.31 -9.34
CA GLU A 82 9.60 -4.75 -10.54
C GLU A 82 8.92 -4.24 -11.84
N GLU A 83 7.59 -4.34 -11.92
CA GLU A 83 6.81 -3.82 -13.04
C GLU A 83 6.93 -2.31 -13.15
N MET A 84 6.82 -1.59 -12.03
CA MET A 84 6.93 -0.14 -11.98
C MET A 84 8.34 0.33 -12.41
N GLU A 85 9.40 -0.34 -11.97
CA GLU A 85 10.76 -0.01 -12.37
C GLU A 85 10.96 -0.23 -13.88
N ARG A 86 10.43 -1.34 -14.42
CA ARG A 86 10.50 -1.64 -15.84
C ARG A 86 9.78 -0.59 -16.68
N ASP A 87 8.55 -0.26 -16.31
CA ASP A 87 7.73 0.72 -17.04
C ASP A 87 8.32 2.13 -16.93
N SER A 88 8.84 2.50 -15.76
CA SER A 88 9.52 3.79 -15.58
C SER A 88 10.77 3.91 -16.45
N LYS A 89 11.53 2.83 -16.61
CA LYS A 89 12.69 2.80 -17.49
C LYS A 89 12.29 2.88 -18.96
N ASP A 90 11.29 2.11 -19.38
CA ASP A 90 10.75 2.15 -20.75
C ASP A 90 10.24 3.57 -21.09
N GLU A 91 9.58 4.25 -20.14
CA GLU A 91 9.12 5.63 -20.30
C GLU A 91 10.29 6.62 -20.39
N ALA A 92 11.31 6.48 -19.54
CA ALA A 92 12.49 7.33 -19.56
C ALA A 92 13.27 7.21 -20.88
N ASP A 93 13.50 6.00 -21.36
CA ASP A 93 14.17 5.72 -22.64
C ASP A 93 13.37 6.30 -23.82
N GLY A 94 12.04 6.18 -23.78
CA GLY A 94 11.14 6.77 -24.77
C GLY A 94 11.19 8.31 -24.80
N LEU A 95 11.25 8.95 -23.62
CA LEU A 95 11.40 10.39 -23.50
C LEU A 95 12.76 10.87 -24.02
N GLU A 96 13.84 10.14 -23.72
CA GLU A 96 15.18 10.45 -24.22
C GLU A 96 15.23 10.40 -25.76
N ASP A 97 14.69 9.35 -26.37
CA ASP A 97 14.62 9.22 -27.84
C ASP A 97 13.76 10.32 -28.47
N ALA A 98 12.61 10.64 -27.87
CA ALA A 98 11.75 11.73 -28.33
C ALA A 98 12.47 13.10 -28.25
N ALA A 99 13.18 13.36 -27.16
CA ALA A 99 13.96 14.57 -26.98
C ALA A 99 15.12 14.66 -27.98
N GLU A 100 15.82 13.54 -28.24
CA GLU A 100 16.91 13.51 -29.21
C GLU A 100 16.40 13.77 -30.64
N LYS A 101 15.27 13.16 -31.02
CA LYS A 101 14.59 13.41 -32.30
C LYS A 101 14.16 14.88 -32.43
N ALA A 102 13.55 15.45 -31.40
CA ALA A 102 13.15 16.85 -31.38
C ALA A 102 14.36 17.79 -31.54
N ARG A 103 15.47 17.50 -30.86
CA ARG A 103 16.73 18.26 -30.98
C ARG A 103 17.31 18.18 -32.39
N LYS A 104 17.38 16.97 -32.98
CA LYS A 104 17.85 16.77 -34.35
C LYS A 104 16.99 17.55 -35.35
N MET A 105 15.66 17.49 -35.20
CA MET A 105 14.72 18.26 -36.03
C MET A 105 14.93 19.77 -35.87
N GLY A 106 15.03 20.27 -34.64
CA GLY A 106 15.28 21.68 -34.36
C GLY A 106 16.56 22.20 -35.04
N ASN A 107 17.66 21.44 -34.95
CA ASN A 107 18.92 21.78 -35.63
C ASN A 107 18.79 21.81 -37.17
N LEU A 108 17.99 20.92 -37.76
CA LEU A 108 17.75 20.90 -39.20
C LEU A 108 16.91 22.11 -39.63
N MET A 109 15.86 22.43 -38.88
CA MET A 109 15.02 23.61 -39.11
C MET A 109 15.83 24.89 -39.01
N GLU A 110 16.69 25.03 -37.98
CA GLU A 110 17.58 26.17 -37.80
C GLU A 110 18.51 26.37 -39.00
N LYS A 111 19.14 25.29 -39.48
CA LYS A 111 20.00 25.33 -40.68
C LYS A 111 19.21 25.77 -41.91
N GLY A 112 18.03 25.20 -42.13
CA GLY A 112 17.15 25.56 -43.24
C GLY A 112 16.73 27.02 -43.21
N ALA A 113 16.27 27.50 -42.05
CA ALA A 113 15.89 28.89 -41.83
C ALA A 113 17.09 29.84 -42.04
N THR A 114 18.29 29.47 -41.59
CA THR A 114 19.51 30.25 -41.81
C THR A 114 19.85 30.37 -43.28
N ILE A 115 19.75 29.28 -44.05
CA ILE A 115 19.98 29.32 -45.51
C ILE A 115 18.94 30.21 -46.19
N ALA A 116 17.65 30.02 -45.89
CA ALA A 116 16.58 30.82 -46.46
C ALA A 116 16.73 32.32 -46.13
N SER A 117 17.11 32.64 -44.90
CA SER A 117 17.41 34.01 -44.46
C SER A 117 18.56 34.62 -45.25
N LYS A 118 19.67 33.89 -45.43
CA LYS A 118 20.80 34.35 -46.25
C LYS A 118 20.39 34.61 -47.70
N LEU A 119 19.64 33.69 -48.32
CA LEU A 119 19.13 33.87 -49.69
C LEU A 119 18.21 35.09 -49.82
N TYR A 120 17.35 35.32 -48.83
CA TYR A 120 16.47 36.48 -48.79
C TYR A 120 17.27 37.79 -48.69
N VAL A 121 18.25 37.85 -47.79
CA VAL A 121 19.14 39.01 -47.63
C VAL A 121 19.93 39.25 -48.92
N GLU A 122 20.47 38.21 -49.54
CA GLU A 122 21.21 38.31 -50.81
C GLU A 122 20.32 38.82 -51.95
N ALA A 123 19.09 38.28 -52.08
CA ALA A 123 18.12 38.76 -53.06
C ALA A 123 17.76 40.24 -52.84
N ALA A 124 17.55 40.65 -51.58
CA ALA A 124 17.30 42.05 -51.24
C ALA A 124 18.49 42.95 -51.58
N MET A 125 19.72 42.53 -51.27
CA MET A 125 20.95 43.27 -51.60
C MET A 125 21.17 43.38 -53.11
N ASN A 126 20.95 42.31 -53.86
CA ASN A 126 21.04 42.30 -55.32
C ASN A 126 19.98 43.22 -55.95
N SER A 127 18.74 43.18 -55.44
CA SER A 127 17.66 44.08 -55.86
C SER A 127 17.98 45.56 -55.57
N ALA A 128 18.49 45.86 -54.37
CA ALA A 128 18.92 47.20 -54.00
C ALA A 128 20.08 47.69 -54.89
N THR A 129 21.06 46.84 -55.17
CA THR A 129 22.19 47.15 -56.06
C THR A 129 21.74 47.39 -57.50
N ALA A 130 20.82 46.58 -58.01
CA ALA A 130 20.22 46.78 -59.32
C ALA A 130 19.44 48.10 -59.38
N SER A 131 18.69 48.43 -58.33
CA SER A 131 17.96 49.69 -58.19
C SER A 131 18.89 50.90 -58.10
N MET A 132 20.03 50.79 -57.41
CA MET A 132 21.05 51.84 -57.38
C MET A 132 21.73 52.01 -58.75
N LYS A 133 22.08 50.91 -59.42
CA LYS A 133 22.65 50.96 -60.79
C LYS A 133 21.68 51.57 -61.78
N SER A 134 20.39 51.24 -61.73
CA SER A 134 19.39 51.82 -62.62
C SER A 134 19.17 53.31 -62.33
N ALA A 135 19.12 53.72 -61.05
CA ALA A 135 19.07 55.13 -60.67
C ALA A 135 20.31 55.91 -61.14
N PHE A 136 21.51 55.34 -61.00
CA PHE A 136 22.76 55.94 -61.49
C PHE A 136 22.81 56.04 -63.02
N LYS A 137 22.32 55.01 -63.73
CA LYS A 137 22.21 55.04 -65.20
C LYS A 137 21.17 56.07 -65.68
N GLY A 138 20.08 56.27 -64.92
CA GLY A 138 19.09 57.33 -65.17
C GLY A 138 19.63 58.75 -64.96
N LEU A 139 20.56 58.93 -64.02
CA LEU A 139 21.31 60.18 -63.84
C LEU A 139 22.36 60.41 -64.94
N SER A 140 22.92 59.34 -65.52
CA SER A 140 23.94 59.38 -66.59
C SER A 140 23.37 59.69 -67.99
N THR A 141 22.05 59.73 -68.16
CA THR A 141 21.42 60.10 -69.45
C THR A 141 20.68 61.42 -69.34
N ASN A 142 21.37 62.49 -68.95
CA ASN A 142 20.96 63.84 -69.33
C ASN A 142 21.30 64.07 -70.80
N LYS A 143 20.54 63.44 -71.71
CA LYS A 143 20.40 63.97 -73.07
C LYS A 143 19.21 64.91 -73.06
N VAL A 144 19.54 66.20 -72.91
CA VAL A 144 18.64 67.33 -73.14
C VAL A 144 18.24 67.29 -74.62
N HIS A 145 16.97 67.08 -74.92
CA HIS A 145 16.42 67.41 -76.23
C HIS A 145 15.81 68.83 -76.13
N PRO A 146 16.31 69.80 -76.92
CA PRO A 146 15.73 71.14 -76.94
C PRO A 146 14.47 71.18 -77.80
N SER A 147 13.46 71.84 -77.21
CA SER A 147 12.30 72.56 -77.78
C SER A 147 11.46 71.90 -78.86
#